data_AF-A0A938VFM8-F1
#
_entry.id   AF-A0A938VFM8-F1
#
_cell.length_a   1.000
_cell.length_b   1.000
_cell.length_c   1.000
_cell.angle_alpha   90.00
_cell.angle_beta   90.00
_cell.angle_gamma   90.00
#
_symmetry.space_group_name_H-M   'P 1'
#
loop_
_entity.id
_entity.type
_entity.pdbx_description
1 polymer ?
#
loop_
_entity_poly.entity_id
_entity_poly.type
_entity_poly.pdbx_seq_one_letter_code
_entity_poly.pdbx_strand_id
1 'polypeptide(L)' 'MNSRCPGIAVALPAYNEQESLPRTVPRFVRALRNVTDDFEVVIVNDGSSD' A
#
# COMPACT_ATOMS: atom_id res chain seq x y z
N MET A 1 -25.51 8.05 -13.78
CA MET A 1 -24.78 6.92 -13.16
C MET A 1 -23.55 7.51 -12.49
N ASN A 2 -23.54 7.61 -11.16
CA ASN A 2 -22.35 8.05 -10.43
C ASN A 2 -21.36 6.89 -10.44
N SER A 3 -20.49 6.83 -11.46
CA SER A 3 -19.37 5.89 -11.48
C SER A 3 -18.34 6.37 -10.46
N ARG A 4 -18.51 5.99 -9.19
CA ARG A 4 -17.40 6.04 -8.23
C ARG A 4 -16.35 5.04 -8.71
N CYS A 5 -15.10 5.46 -8.83
CA CYS A 5 -13.99 4.51 -8.96
C CYS A 5 -14.08 3.52 -7.79
N PRO A 6 -13.94 2.20 -8.02
CA PRO A 6 -13.91 1.23 -6.93
C PRO A 6 -12.72 1.52 -6.01
N GLY A 7 -12.91 1.32 -4.71
CA GLY A 7 -11.84 1.46 -3.73
C GLY A 7 -10.76 0.39 -3.92
N ILE A 8 -9.50 0.74 -3.65
CA ILE A 8 -8.35 -0.17 -3.79
C ILE A 8 -7.75 -0.45 -2.42
N ALA A 9 -7.71 -1.73 -2.01
CA ALA A 9 -6.97 -2.18 -0.83
C ALA A 9 -5.69 -2.91 -1.28
N VAL A 10 -4.54 -2.45 -0.79
CA VAL A 10 -3.24 -3.07 -1.05
C VAL A 10 -2.66 -3.64 0.24
N ALA A 11 -2.35 -4.94 0.23
CA ALA A 11 -1.58 -5.58 1.28
C ALA A 11 -0.10 -5.66 0.87
N LEU A 12 0.78 -5.00 1.63
CA LEU A 12 2.22 -4.99 1.42
C LEU A 12 2.89 -5.90 2.47
N PRO A 13 3.44 -7.05 2.09
CA PRO A 13 4.26 -7.84 3.00
C PRO A 13 5.56 -7.09 3.31
N ALA A 14 5.93 -7.05 4.59
CA ALA A 14 7.15 -6.41 5.07
C ALA A 14 8.06 -7.45 5.77
N TYR A 15 8.65 -8.36 4.98
CA TYR A 15 9.66 -9.32 5.43
C TYR A 15 11.03 -8.63 5.45
N ASN A 16 11.63 -8.38 6.62
CA ASN A 16 12.96 -7.75 6.75
C ASN A 16 13.16 -6.43 5.95
N GLU A 17 12.08 -5.75 5.59
CA GLU A 17 12.09 -4.54 4.74
C GLU A 17 11.97 -3.22 5.54
N GLN A 18 12.28 -3.23 6.84
CA GLN A 18 12.16 -2.03 7.69
C GLN A 18 12.89 -0.80 7.12
N GLU A 19 14.03 -1.00 6.45
CA GLU A 19 14.78 0.08 5.78
C GLU A 19 14.20 0.49 4.42
N SER A 20 13.49 -0.42 3.74
CA SER A 20 12.87 -0.20 2.43
C SER A 20 11.50 0.47 2.54
N LEU A 21 10.74 0.19 3.61
CA LEU A 21 9.40 0.73 3.84
C LEU A 21 9.30 2.26 3.70
N PRO A 22 10.22 3.08 4.26
CA PRO A 22 10.18 4.54 4.10
C PRO A 22 10.27 5.01 2.64
N ARG A 23 10.81 4.18 1.73
CA ARG A 23 10.91 4.49 0.29
C ARG A 23 9.77 3.87 -0.52
N THR A 24 9.30 2.68 -0.12
CA THR A 24 8.27 1.93 -0.84
C THR A 24 6.87 2.49 -0.60
N VAL A 25 6.52 2.82 0.66
CA VAL A 25 5.18 3.31 1.01
C VAL A 25 4.83 4.61 0.27
N PRO A 26 5.69 5.65 0.22
CA PRO A 26 5.38 6.87 -0.53
C PRO A 26 5.18 6.63 -2.03
N ARG A 27 5.86 5.64 -2.62
CA ARG A 27 5.70 5.28 -4.04
C ARG A 27 4.32 4.66 -4.29
N PHE A 28 3.87 3.75 -3.42
CA PHE A 28 2.52 3.18 -3.50
C PHE A 28 1.46 4.25 -3.35
N VAL A 29 1.57 5.12 -2.34
CA VAL A 29 0.62 6.22 -2.12
C VAL A 29 0.54 7.13 -3.35
N ARG A 30 1.69 7.52 -3.93
CA ARG A 30 1.72 8.36 -5.13
C ARG A 30 1.10 7.67 -6.34
N ALA A 31 1.31 6.37 -6.51
CA ALA A 31 0.72 5.61 -7.60
C ALA A 31 -0.80 5.47 -7.43
N LEU A 32 -1.28 5.09 -6.23
CA LEU A 32 -2.69 4.88 -5.95
C LEU A 32 -3.52 6.17 -6.07
N ARG A 33 -2.97 7.31 -5.65
CA ARG A 33 -3.60 8.63 -5.85
C ARG A 33 -3.85 8.99 -7.32
N ASN A 34 -3.11 8.41 -8.27
CA ASN A 34 -3.37 8.62 -9.69
C ASN A 34 -4.50 7.72 -10.23
N VAL A 35 -4.97 6.76 -9.43
CA VAL A 35 -6.01 5.78 -9.82
C VAL A 35 -7.34 6.10 -9.14
N THR A 36 -7.32 6.35 -7.83
CA THR A 36 -8.52 6.64 -7.03
C THR A 36 -8.14 7.41 -5.76
N ASP A 37 -9.09 8.20 -5.25
CA ASP A 37 -8.97 8.84 -3.92
C ASP A 37 -9.39 7.88 -2.78
N ASP A 38 -10.02 6.75 -3.12
CA ASP A 38 -10.48 5.73 -2.17
C ASP A 38 -9.51 4.55 -2.15
N PHE A 39 -8.48 4.62 -1.32
CA PHE A 39 -7.51 3.53 -1.19
C PHE A 39 -7.01 3.34 0.23
N GLU A 40 -6.60 2.11 0.52
CA GLU A 40 -5.98 1.69 1.76
C GLU A 40 -4.67 0.93 1.47
N VAL A 41 -3.65 1.18 2.28
CA VAL A 41 -2.38 0.43 2.25
C VAL A 41 -2.17 -0.21 3.62
N VAL A 42 -2.22 -1.54 3.66
CA VAL A 42 -2.01 -2.35 4.87
C VAL A 42 -0.62 -2.96 4.80
N ILE A 43 0.26 -2.60 5.74
CA ILE A 43 1.58 -3.20 5.85
C ILE A 43 1.46 -4.42 6.75
N VAL A 44 1.76 -5.60 6.20
CA VAL A 44 1.68 -6.88 6.90
C VAL A 44 3.10 -7.28 7.28
N ASN A 45 3.42 -7.12 8.57
CA ASN A 45 4.59 -7.78 9.14
C ASN A 45 4.29 -9.28 9.20
N ASP A 46 5.10 -10.10 8.54
CA ASP A 46 4.88 -11.54 8.47
C ASP A 46 5.38 -12.27 9.74
N GLY A 47 5.96 -11.53 10.70
CA GLY A 47 6.43 -12.06 11.98
C GLY A 47 7.68 -12.92 11.85
N SER A 48 8.35 -12.89 10.70
CA SER A 48 9.62 -13.56 10.49
C SER A 48 10.66 -13.01 11.47
N SER A 49 11.46 -13.93 12.04
CA SER A 49 12.53 -13.63 13.01
C SER A 49 13.91 -13.94 12.43
N ASP A 50 14.01 -14.06 11.10
CA ASP A 50 15.25 -14.37 10.40
C ASP A 50 16.14 -13.13 10.26
#